data_AF-A0A7C7GGD2-F1
#
_entry.id   AF-A0A7C7GGD2-F1
#
_cell.length_a   1.000
_cell.length_b   1.000
_cell.length_c   1.000
_cell.angle_alpha   90.00
_cell.angle_beta   90.00
_cell.angle_gamma   90.00
#
_symmetry.space_group_name_H-M   'P 1'
#
loop_
_entity.id
_entity.type
_entity.pdbx_description
1 polymer ?
#
loop_
_entity_poly.entity_id
_entity_poly.type
_entity_poly.pdbx_seq_one_letter_code
_entity_poly.pdbx_strand_id
1 'polypeptide(L)'
;VLLAEANVSYDKLYDLDQINPEFEQTDVALVIGANDVVNPAARHDKSSPIYGMPILDVDKSQTVFVLKRSMNPGYAGIDNELFYKDNTIMIFGDAKDTVSRLVAVLK
;
A
#
# COMPACT_ATOMS: atom_id res chain seq x y z
N VAL A 1 -7.24 -15.38 2.73
CA VAL A 1 -7.24 -16.64 1.95
C VAL A 1 -5.99 -16.76 1.08
N LEU A 2 -5.70 -15.84 0.15
CA LEU A 2 -4.53 -15.92 -0.74
C LEU A 2 -3.17 -16.07 -0.03
N LEU A 3 -2.92 -15.33 1.05
CA LEU A 3 -1.67 -15.45 1.81
C LEU A 3 -1.55 -16.79 2.55
N ALA A 4 -2.67 -17.37 2.97
CA ALA A 4 -2.68 -18.71 3.56
C ALA A 4 -2.39 -19.78 2.50
N GLU A 5 -2.92 -19.65 1.29
CA GLU A 5 -2.59 -20.53 0.15
C GLU A 5 -1.10 -20.44 -0.23
N ALA A 6 -0.50 -19.26 -0.06
CA ALA A 6 0.93 -19.04 -0.25
C ALA A 6 1.79 -19.48 0.96
N ASN A 7 1.21 -20.15 1.96
CA ASN A 7 1.87 -20.59 3.19
C ASN A 7 2.56 -19.47 3.99
N VAL A 8 2.00 -18.25 3.96
CA VAL A 8 2.46 -17.17 4.84
C VAL A 8 1.99 -17.47 6.25
N SER A 9 2.91 -17.41 7.20
CA SER A 9 2.64 -17.69 8.61
C SER A 9 1.69 -16.65 9.21
N TYR A 10 0.72 -17.10 10.00
CA TYR A 10 -0.35 -16.26 10.55
C TYR A 10 0.15 -15.23 11.57
N ASP A 11 1.27 -15.50 12.26
CA ASP A 11 1.92 -14.56 13.17
C ASP A 11 2.46 -13.30 12.48
N LYS A 12 2.59 -13.33 11.14
CA LYS A 12 2.99 -12.19 10.31
C LYS A 12 1.80 -11.47 9.68
N LEU A 13 0.58 -11.91 9.97
CA LEU A 13 -0.64 -11.30 9.48
C LEU A 13 -1.26 -10.46 10.60
N TYR A 14 -1.43 -9.17 10.32
CA TYR A 14 -1.96 -8.21 11.28
C TYR A 14 -3.24 -7.59 10.74
N ASP A 15 -4.20 -7.35 11.63
CA ASP A 15 -5.37 -6.56 11.31
C ASP A 15 -5.04 -5.06 11.29
N LEU A 16 -5.88 -4.28 10.60
CA LEU A 16 -5.69 -2.85 10.38
C LEU A 16 -5.46 -2.07 11.69
N ASP A 17 -6.31 -2.29 12.69
CA ASP A 17 -6.23 -1.58 13.98
C ASP A 17 -4.98 -1.95 14.77
N GLN A 18 -4.43 -3.14 14.56
CA GLN A 18 -3.22 -3.61 15.22
C GLN A 18 -1.96 -3.02 14.59
N ILE A 19 -1.92 -2.92 13.26
CA ILE A 19 -0.71 -2.53 12.52
C ILE A 19 -0.58 -1.01 12.32
N ASN A 20 -1.70 -0.27 12.27
CA ASN A 20 -1.66 1.16 11.97
C ASN A 20 -0.79 2.01 12.92
N PRO A 21 -0.76 1.75 14.25
CA PRO A 21 0.12 2.48 15.16
C PRO A 21 1.62 2.29 14.86
N GLU A 22 2.02 1.22 14.19
CA GLU A 22 3.42 0.87 13.93
C GLU A 22 4.00 1.58 12.69
N PHE A 23 3.15 2.13 11.81
CA PHE A 23 3.63 2.75 10.57
C PHE A 23 4.53 3.97 10.80
N GLU A 24 4.33 4.72 11.89
CA GLU A 24 5.17 5.88 12.25
C GLU A 24 6.62 5.48 12.58
N GLN A 25 6.82 4.24 13.03
CA GLN A 25 8.15 3.69 13.35
C GLN A 25 8.70 2.81 12.22
N THR A 26 7.95 2.67 11.11
CA THR A 26 8.31 1.80 9.99
C THR A 26 9.18 2.56 9.00
N ASP A 27 10.38 2.02 8.72
CA ASP A 27 11.30 2.59 7.73
C ASP A 27 10.73 2.50 6.31
N VAL A 28 10.18 1.34 5.94
CA VAL A 28 9.72 1.07 4.57
C VAL A 28 8.36 0.38 4.55
N ALA A 29 7.40 0.98 3.85
CA ALA A 29 6.14 0.34 3.48
C ALA A 29 6.16 -0.08 2.01
N LEU A 30 5.97 -1.38 1.74
CA LEU A 30 5.89 -1.94 0.39
C LEU A 30 4.43 -2.24 0.01
N VAL A 31 3.82 -1.38 -0.79
CA VAL A 31 2.44 -1.50 -1.25
C VAL A 31 2.39 -2.22 -2.59
N ILE A 32 1.85 -3.45 -2.61
CA ILE A 32 1.79 -4.28 -3.82
C ILE A 32 0.36 -4.35 -4.34
N GLY A 33 0.08 -3.67 -5.46
CA GLY A 33 -1.21 -3.77 -6.16
C GLY A 33 -2.42 -3.16 -5.43
N ALA A 34 -2.25 -2.61 -4.24
CA ALA A 34 -3.30 -1.90 -3.50
C ALA A 34 -3.40 -0.43 -3.95
N ASN A 35 -4.60 0.13 -3.87
CA ASN A 35 -4.86 1.54 -4.21
C ASN A 35 -5.81 2.19 -3.18
N ASP A 36 -7.11 1.89 -3.24
CA ASP A 36 -8.11 2.60 -2.44
C ASP A 36 -7.90 2.42 -0.92
N VAL A 37 -7.46 1.23 -0.50
CA VAL A 37 -7.19 0.88 0.92
C VAL A 37 -5.94 1.54 1.51
N VAL A 38 -5.19 2.30 0.71
CA VAL A 38 -4.05 3.11 1.16
C VAL A 38 -4.21 4.59 0.80
N ASN A 39 -5.39 5.02 0.36
CA ASN A 39 -5.61 6.38 -0.13
C ASN A 39 -5.94 7.35 1.03
N PRO A 40 -5.04 8.30 1.38
CA PRO A 40 -5.23 9.21 2.53
C PRO A 40 -6.50 10.05 2.49
N ALA A 41 -7.07 10.27 1.29
CA ALA A 41 -8.33 10.99 1.11
C ALA A 41 -9.48 10.43 1.97
N ALA A 42 -9.47 9.12 2.26
CA ALA A 42 -10.46 8.50 3.13
C ALA A 42 -10.48 9.09 4.56
N ARG A 43 -9.37 9.65 5.05
CA ARG A 43 -9.26 10.20 6.41
C ARG A 43 -9.68 11.67 6.52
N HIS A 44 -9.52 12.47 5.46
CA HIS A 44 -9.64 13.92 5.57
C HIS A 44 -10.56 14.58 4.53
N ASP A 45 -10.69 14.02 3.33
CA ASP A 45 -11.50 14.63 2.27
C ASP A 45 -12.96 14.17 2.36
N LYS A 46 -13.80 15.00 2.99
CA LYS A 46 -15.26 14.75 3.13
C LYS A 46 -16.02 14.67 1.81
N SER A 47 -15.44 15.17 0.71
CA SER A 47 -16.06 15.09 -0.61
C SER A 47 -15.73 13.78 -1.34
N SER A 48 -14.71 13.05 -0.85
CA SER A 48 -14.26 11.80 -1.44
C SER A 48 -15.29 10.67 -1.23
N PRO A 49 -15.55 9.81 -2.24
CA PRO A 49 -16.45 8.67 -2.10
C PRO A 49 -15.94 7.60 -1.11
N ILE A 50 -14.66 7.65 -0.74
CA ILE A 50 -14.06 6.74 0.25
C ILE A 50 -13.91 7.38 1.64
N TYR A 51 -14.47 8.58 1.87
CA TYR A 51 -14.39 9.22 3.18
C TYR A 51 -14.98 8.35 4.28
N GLY A 52 -14.22 8.17 5.37
CA GLY A 52 -14.58 7.31 6.50
C GLY A 52 -14.30 5.82 6.30
N MET A 53 -13.80 5.40 5.14
CA MET A 53 -13.33 4.03 4.93
C MET A 53 -12.08 3.77 5.77
N PRO A 54 -12.00 2.67 6.55
CA PRO A 54 -10.76 2.28 7.19
C PRO A 54 -9.67 1.99 6.15
N ILE A 55 -8.51 2.62 6.30
CA ILE A 55 -7.35 2.45 5.43
C ILE A 55 -6.09 2.11 6.24
N LEU A 56 -5.06 1.62 5.54
CA LEU A 56 -3.73 1.48 6.11
C LEU A 56 -2.98 2.82 6.05
N ASP A 57 -2.42 3.24 7.17
CA ASP A 57 -1.69 4.50 7.32
C ASP A 57 -0.25 4.42 6.78
N VAL A 58 -0.06 3.77 5.62
CA VAL A 58 1.26 3.54 5.00
C VAL A 58 2.01 4.85 4.73
N ASP A 59 1.27 5.95 4.55
CA ASP A 59 1.84 7.27 4.32
C ASP A 59 2.60 7.85 5.52
N LYS A 60 2.46 7.24 6.71
CA LYS A 60 3.21 7.59 7.93
C LYS A 60 4.60 6.94 8.01
N SER A 61 4.91 5.97 7.16
CA SER A 61 6.25 5.35 7.10
C SER A 61 7.29 6.30 6.51
N GLN A 62 8.57 6.08 6.83
CA GLN A 62 9.64 6.96 6.34
C GLN A 62 9.74 6.94 4.81
N THR A 63 9.57 5.78 4.16
CA THR A 63 9.51 5.64 2.70
C THR A 63 8.41 4.66 2.29
N VAL A 64 7.67 4.98 1.24
CA VAL A 64 6.63 4.11 0.68
C VAL A 64 6.98 3.73 -0.74
N PHE A 65 7.02 2.44 -1.05
CA PHE A 65 7.13 1.95 -2.42
C PHE A 65 5.79 1.41 -2.88
N VAL A 66 5.28 1.94 -4.01
CA VAL A 66 4.00 1.49 -4.57
C VAL A 66 4.25 0.78 -5.89
N LEU A 67 3.91 -0.51 -5.94
CA LEU A 67 4.04 -1.35 -7.13
C LEU A 67 2.70 -1.48 -7.83
N LYS A 68 2.58 -0.87 -9.01
CA LYS A 68 1.39 -0.95 -9.86
C LYS A 68 1.73 -0.72 -11.34
N ARG A 69 0.78 -0.98 -12.24
CA ARG A 69 1.05 -0.92 -13.70
C ARG A 69 1.07 0.49 -14.30
N SER A 70 0.35 1.43 -13.72
CA SER A 70 0.19 2.81 -14.22
C SER A 70 -0.35 3.72 -13.12
N MET A 71 -0.61 4.99 -13.40
CA MET A 71 -1.30 5.92 -12.47
C MET A 71 -2.83 5.76 -12.44
N ASN A 72 -3.40 4.76 -13.12
CA ASN A 72 -4.85 4.57 -13.18
C ASN A 72 -5.50 4.41 -11.79
N PRO A 73 -6.74 4.89 -11.62
CA PRO A 73 -7.47 4.80 -10.36
C PRO A 73 -7.79 3.34 -9.98
N GLY A 74 -8.16 3.16 -8.71
CA GLY A 74 -8.64 1.89 -8.17
C GLY A 74 -10.12 1.66 -8.47
N TYR A 75 -10.78 0.90 -7.59
CA TYR A 75 -12.20 0.59 -7.73
C TYR A 75 -13.08 1.82 -7.50
N ALA A 76 -12.69 2.68 -6.56
CA ALA A 76 -13.39 3.92 -6.26
C ALA A 76 -13.35 4.96 -7.39
N GLY A 77 -12.52 4.75 -8.43
CA GLY A 77 -12.47 5.63 -9.60
C GLY A 77 -11.85 7.00 -9.35
N ILE A 78 -11.21 7.21 -8.19
CA ILE A 78 -10.55 8.47 -7.82
C ILE A 78 -9.03 8.32 -7.84
N ASP A 79 -8.35 9.46 -7.95
CA ASP A 79 -6.90 9.51 -7.83
C ASP A 79 -6.47 9.29 -6.37
N ASN A 80 -5.20 8.91 -6.18
CA ASN A 80 -4.65 8.61 -4.86
C ASN A 80 -3.53 9.56 -4.49
N GLU A 81 -3.79 10.37 -3.45
CA GLU A 81 -2.87 11.38 -2.94
C GLU A 81 -1.53 10.79 -2.49
N LEU A 82 -1.51 9.53 -2.04
CA LEU A 82 -0.29 8.84 -1.62
C LEU A 82 0.78 8.89 -2.70
N PHE A 83 0.39 8.76 -3.98
CA PHE A 83 1.32 8.63 -5.11
C PHE A 83 2.10 9.91 -5.40
N TYR A 84 1.70 11.03 -4.80
CA TYR A 84 2.31 12.34 -5.00
C TYR A 84 3.05 12.85 -3.76
N LYS A 85 3.09 12.07 -2.67
CA LYS A 85 3.85 12.46 -1.48
C LYS A 85 5.35 12.32 -1.71
N ASP A 86 6.13 13.20 -1.08
CA ASP A 86 7.59 13.23 -1.21
C ASP A 86 8.28 11.93 -0.75
N ASN A 87 7.69 11.22 0.21
CA ASN A 87 8.19 9.94 0.71
C ASN A 87 7.74 8.73 -0.12
N THR A 88 6.99 8.93 -1.20
CA THR A 88 6.45 7.85 -2.03
C THR A 88 7.22 7.69 -3.33
N ILE A 89 7.61 6.44 -3.63
CA ILE A 89 8.28 6.06 -4.87
C ILE A 89 7.37 5.09 -5.64
N MET A 90 7.01 5.48 -6.86
CA MET A 90 6.21 4.66 -7.76
C MET A 90 7.09 3.71 -8.56
N ILE A 91 6.80 2.40 -8.47
CA ILE A 91 7.47 1.37 -9.25
C ILE A 91 6.47 0.79 -10.25
N PHE A 92 6.63 1.16 -11.52
CA PHE A 92 5.72 0.72 -12.57
C PHE A 92 6.06 -0.66 -13.11
N GLY A 93 5.07 -1.56 -13.12
CA GLY A 93 5.20 -2.88 -13.70
C GLY A 93 4.10 -3.85 -13.27
N ASP A 94 4.17 -5.07 -13.81
CA ASP A 94 3.45 -6.20 -13.25
C ASP A 94 3.99 -6.52 -11.85
N ALA A 95 3.10 -6.85 -10.91
CA ALA A 95 3.45 -7.08 -9.51
C ALA A 95 4.36 -8.30 -9.35
N LYS A 96 4.06 -9.41 -10.03
CA LYS A 96 4.83 -10.65 -9.91
C LYS A 96 6.23 -10.47 -10.50
N ASP A 97 6.32 -9.88 -11.69
CA ASP A 97 7.60 -9.67 -12.36
C ASP A 97 8.50 -8.71 -11.55
N THR A 98 7.93 -7.63 -11.04
CA THR A 98 8.67 -6.63 -10.27
C THR A 98 9.19 -7.19 -8.96
N VAL A 99 8.35 -7.91 -8.21
CA VAL A 99 8.77 -8.57 -6.96
C VAL A 99 9.81 -9.66 -7.25
N SER A 100 9.64 -10.44 -8.31
CA SER A 100 10.58 -11.50 -8.67
C SER A 100 11.97 -10.95 -9.02
N ARG A 101 12.03 -9.82 -9.74
CA ARG A 101 13.29 -9.11 -10.00
C ARG A 101 13.93 -8.56 -8.74
N LEU A 102 13.14 -7.95 -7.85
CA LEU A 102 13.63 -7.43 -6.58
C LEU A 102 14.29 -8.54 -5.74
N VAL A 103 13.61 -9.69 -5.61
CA VAL A 103 14.15 -10.86 -4.90
C VAL A 103 15.44 -11.37 -5.53
N ALA A 104 15.56 -11.35 -6.87
CA ALA A 104 16.76 -11.82 -7.55
C ALA A 104 17.98 -10.92 -7.30
N VAL A 105 17.78 -9.61 -7.13
CA VAL A 105 18.88 -8.65 -6.86
C VAL A 105 19.35 -8.70 -5.40
N LEU A 106 18.49 -9.12 -4.48
CA LEU A 106 18.82 -9.23 -3.04
C LEU A 106 19.51 -10.55 -2.65
N LYS A 107 19.61 -11.50 -3.57
CA LYS A 107 20.32 -12.78 -3.39
C LYS A 107 21.77 -12.67 -3.84
#